data_AF-A0A8H9LNH9-F1
#
_entry.id   AF-A0A8H9LNH9-F1
#
_cell.length_a   1.000
_cell.length_b   1.000
_cell.length_c   1.000
_cell.angle_alpha   90.00
_cell.angle_beta   90.00
_cell.angle_gamma   90.00
#
_symmetry.space_group_name_H-M   'P 1'
#
loop_
_entity.id
_entity.type
_entity.pdbx_description
1 polymer ?
#
loop_
_entity_poly.entity_id
_entity_poly.type
_entity_poly.pdbx_seq_one_letter_code
_entity_poly.pdbx_strand_id
1 'polypeptide(L)'
;MILCPMTEPNADPEHILDDLLAGRPGILELTRALTSAEPRSFRPLLADEDRSSPYDLDGLDDYEREQVRRGALLVLADDFVDETEWGGDDIAVGFRRADDFSEDFEELVTLISAHYGEAVENADELRYSDSGKAAYWRAGESTLVLQVFVNYPGGNIELHLWLAAIADQA
;
A
#
# COMPACT_ATOMS: atom_id res chain seq x y z
N MET A 1 29.66 7.33 -4.33
CA MET A 1 28.49 6.68 -3.70
C MET A 1 27.47 7.78 -3.48
N ILE A 2 26.59 7.98 -4.45
CA ILE A 2 25.63 9.08 -4.46
C ILE A 2 24.40 8.52 -3.75
N LEU A 3 24.17 8.97 -2.51
CA LEU A 3 22.89 8.85 -1.84
C LEU A 3 21.93 9.74 -2.62
N CYS A 4 21.01 9.16 -3.40
CA CYS A 4 19.87 9.91 -3.89
C CYS A 4 19.01 10.25 -2.66
N PRO A 5 18.82 11.53 -2.32
CA PRO A 5 17.82 11.90 -1.33
C PRO A 5 16.46 11.55 -1.94
N MET A 6 15.72 10.64 -1.31
CA MET A 6 14.30 10.43 -1.55
C MET A 6 13.59 11.75 -1.25
N THR A 7 13.55 12.62 -2.25
CA THR A 7 12.92 13.93 -2.18
C THR A 7 11.65 13.80 -3.01
N GLU A 8 10.53 13.86 -2.29
CA GLU A 8 9.14 13.82 -2.76
C GLU A 8 8.54 12.43 -3.00
N PRO A 9 7.64 11.95 -2.12
CA PRO A 9 6.88 10.71 -2.30
C PRO A 9 5.68 10.91 -3.27
N ASN A 10 5.88 11.67 -4.35
CA ASN A 10 4.90 11.93 -5.41
C ASN A 10 5.43 11.44 -6.78
N ALA A 11 6.13 10.31 -6.80
CA ALA A 11 6.27 9.56 -8.05
C ALA A 11 4.91 8.92 -8.34
N ASP A 12 4.53 8.90 -9.62
CA ASP A 12 3.33 8.23 -10.11
C ASP A 12 3.33 6.77 -9.60
N PRO A 13 2.33 6.33 -8.83
CA PRO A 13 2.29 4.99 -8.26
C PRO A 13 2.52 3.91 -9.31
N GLU A 14 1.89 4.01 -10.49
CA GLU A 14 2.07 3.04 -11.58
C GLU A 14 3.55 2.87 -11.96
N HIS A 15 4.31 3.97 -11.98
CA HIS A 15 5.75 3.93 -12.30
C HIS A 15 6.60 3.34 -11.19
N ILE A 16 6.18 3.43 -9.91
CA ILE A 16 6.92 2.84 -8.79
C ILE A 16 6.82 1.31 -8.84
N LEU A 17 5.62 0.77 -9.07
CA LEU A 17 5.41 -0.68 -9.09
C LEU A 17 6.11 -1.34 -10.27
N ASP A 18 5.96 -0.79 -11.48
CA ASP A 18 6.61 -1.31 -12.69
C ASP A 18 8.13 -1.38 -12.54
N ASP A 19 8.73 -0.29 -12.06
CA ASP A 19 10.18 -0.25 -11.86
C ASP A 19 10.61 -1.23 -10.75
N LEU A 20 9.82 -1.37 -9.67
CA LEU A 20 10.08 -2.30 -8.57
C LEU A 20 10.06 -3.76 -9.02
N LEU A 21 9.07 -4.16 -9.82
CA LEU A 21 8.95 -5.50 -10.42
C LEU A 21 10.06 -5.74 -11.46
N ALA A 22 10.51 -4.69 -12.15
CA ALA A 22 11.72 -4.72 -12.97
C ALA A 22 13.04 -4.74 -12.16
N GLY A 23 12.96 -4.71 -10.83
CA GLY A 23 14.08 -4.80 -9.90
C GLY A 23 14.77 -3.47 -9.58
N ARG A 24 14.10 -2.32 -9.74
CA ARG A 24 14.68 -0.98 -9.58
C ARG A 24 13.70 -0.01 -8.89
N PRO A 25 14.09 0.69 -7.81
CA PRO A 25 15.05 0.19 -6.84
C PRO A 25 14.66 -1.24 -6.44
N GLY A 26 15.63 -2.07 -6.08
CA GLY A 26 15.33 -3.42 -5.62
C GLY A 26 14.47 -3.37 -4.36
N ILE A 27 13.55 -4.32 -4.19
CA ILE A 27 12.62 -4.37 -3.04
C ILE A 27 13.31 -4.16 -1.69
N LEU A 28 14.53 -4.67 -1.51
CA LEU A 28 15.31 -4.54 -0.28
C LEU A 28 15.74 -3.09 0.00
N GLU A 29 16.08 -2.32 -1.03
CA GLU A 29 16.43 -0.92 -0.87
C GLU A 29 15.22 -0.12 -0.42
N LEU A 30 14.06 -0.39 -1.03
CA LEU A 30 12.81 0.27 -0.71
C LEU A 30 12.31 -0.07 0.70
N THR A 31 12.32 -1.35 1.08
CA THR A 31 11.92 -1.76 2.44
C THR A 31 12.88 -1.19 3.50
N ARG A 32 14.19 -1.13 3.22
CA ARG A 32 15.16 -0.50 4.14
C ARG A 32 14.95 1.00 4.27
N ALA A 33 14.63 1.69 3.18
CA ALA A 33 14.32 3.11 3.21
C ALA A 33 13.09 3.37 4.10
N LEU A 34 12.04 2.56 3.96
CA LEU A 34 10.84 2.65 4.79
C LEU A 34 11.13 2.40 6.28
N THR A 35 11.84 1.32 6.61
CA THR A 35 12.15 1.00 8.03
C THR A 35 13.17 1.94 8.67
N SER A 36 13.92 2.70 7.87
CA SER A 36 14.89 3.69 8.37
C SER A 36 14.33 5.11 8.39
N ALA A 37 13.15 5.32 7.82
CA ALA A 37 12.48 6.62 7.82
C ALA A 37 12.03 7.00 9.24
N GLU A 38 12.03 8.29 9.54
CA GLU A 38 11.49 8.77 10.82
C GLU A 38 9.99 8.46 10.90
N PRO A 39 9.51 7.74 11.94
CA PRO A 39 8.11 7.38 12.06
C PRO A 39 7.20 8.60 12.21
N ARG A 40 6.29 8.77 11.25
CA ARG A 40 5.27 9.82 11.22
C ARG A 40 3.88 9.20 11.28
N SER A 41 2.91 9.98 11.75
CA SER A 41 1.51 9.55 11.70
C SER A 41 1.02 9.58 10.26
N PHE A 42 0.32 8.54 9.84
CA PHE A 42 -0.30 8.43 8.52
C PHE A 42 -1.63 7.69 8.59
N ARG A 43 -2.47 7.87 7.58
CA ARG A 43 -3.67 7.07 7.30
C ARG A 43 -3.66 6.69 5.82
N PRO A 44 -3.79 5.41 5.45
CA PRO A 44 -4.00 5.04 4.05
C PRO A 44 -5.25 5.74 3.49
N LEU A 45 -5.09 6.36 2.32
CA LEU A 45 -6.16 7.12 1.67
C LEU A 45 -7.01 6.23 0.78
N LEU A 46 -8.29 6.58 0.63
CA LEU A 46 -9.14 6.04 -0.42
C LEU A 46 -9.03 6.88 -1.69
N ALA A 47 -9.45 6.31 -2.82
CA ALA A 47 -9.40 6.99 -4.12
C ALA A 47 -10.37 8.18 -4.21
N ASP A 48 -11.48 8.13 -3.46
CA ASP A 48 -12.50 9.18 -3.42
C ASP A 48 -12.23 10.32 -2.42
N GLU A 49 -11.12 10.24 -1.67
CA GLU A 49 -10.77 11.24 -0.65
C GLU A 49 -10.10 12.47 -1.26
N ASP A 50 -10.60 13.67 -0.93
CA ASP A 50 -10.00 14.97 -1.30
C ASP A 50 -8.76 15.27 -0.44
N ARG A 51 -7.79 14.34 -0.48
CA ARG A 51 -6.49 14.44 0.21
C ARG A 51 -5.40 14.00 -0.76
N SER A 52 -4.36 14.81 -0.88
CA SER A 52 -3.24 14.50 -1.77
C SER A 52 -2.14 13.68 -1.11
N SER A 53 -2.27 13.35 0.19
CA SER A 53 -1.21 12.65 0.92
C SER A 53 -1.74 11.86 2.12
N PRO A 54 -1.29 10.61 2.34
CA PRO A 54 -1.64 9.83 3.53
C PRO A 54 -1.09 10.41 4.84
N TYR A 55 -0.23 11.42 4.76
CA TYR A 55 0.31 12.15 5.90
C TYR A 55 -0.45 13.43 6.24
N ASP A 56 -1.45 13.80 5.42
CA ASP A 56 -2.37 14.89 5.74
C ASP A 56 -3.50 14.36 6.62
N LEU A 57 -3.43 14.70 7.91
CA LEU A 57 -4.36 14.25 8.95
C LEU A 57 -5.32 15.36 9.41
N ASP A 58 -5.33 16.51 8.74
CA ASP A 58 -6.15 17.64 9.14
C ASP A 58 -7.62 17.37 8.82
N GLY A 59 -8.53 17.70 9.74
CA GLY A 59 -9.97 17.54 9.50
C GLY A 59 -10.52 16.12 9.58
N LEU A 60 -9.72 15.14 10.03
CA LEU A 60 -10.23 13.78 10.28
C LEU A 60 -11.31 13.78 11.37
N ASP A 61 -12.33 12.95 11.21
CA ASP A 61 -13.29 12.65 12.27
C ASP A 61 -12.75 11.61 13.27
N ASP A 62 -13.52 11.29 14.30
CA ASP A 62 -13.07 10.35 15.35
C ASP A 62 -12.91 8.92 14.83
N TYR A 63 -13.73 8.50 13.87
CA TYR A 63 -13.64 7.17 13.26
C TYR A 63 -12.41 7.03 12.36
N GLU A 64 -12.08 8.07 11.61
CA GLU A 64 -10.87 8.10 10.78
C GLU A 64 -9.60 8.15 11.63
N ARG A 65 -9.64 8.82 12.79
CA ARG A 65 -8.49 8.87 13.73
C ARG A 65 -8.12 7.49 14.28
N GLU A 66 -9.09 6.59 14.46
CA GLU A 66 -8.83 5.20 14.91
C GLU A 66 -8.00 4.39 13.89
N GLN A 67 -7.98 4.84 12.63
CA GLN A 67 -7.25 4.20 11.55
C GLN A 67 -5.84 4.77 11.36
N VAL A 68 -5.49 5.84 12.09
CA VAL A 68 -4.15 6.42 12.03
C VAL A 68 -3.14 5.42 12.58
N ARG A 69 -2.04 5.25 11.85
CA ARG A 69 -0.88 4.45 12.22
C ARG A 69 0.34 5.34 12.35
N ARG A 70 1.39 4.85 13.02
CA ARG A 70 2.67 5.54 13.14
C ARG A 70 3.76 4.73 12.44
N GLY A 71 4.49 5.36 11.52
CA GLY A 71 5.49 4.67 10.71
C GLY A 71 5.82 5.43 9.43
N ALA A 72 6.07 4.70 8.36
CA ALA A 72 6.17 5.23 7.01
C ALA A 72 5.31 4.38 6.06
N LEU A 73 4.58 5.03 5.18
CA LEU A 73 3.74 4.44 4.15
C LEU A 73 4.21 4.89 2.77
N LEU A 74 4.22 3.94 1.84
CA LEU A 74 4.34 4.17 0.41
C LEU A 74 3.12 3.55 -0.30
N VAL A 75 2.53 4.32 -1.21
CA VAL A 75 1.55 3.79 -2.17
C VAL A 75 2.35 3.25 -3.35
N LEU A 76 2.23 1.95 -3.61
CA LEU A 76 2.92 1.28 -4.71
C LEU A 76 2.10 1.33 -5.99
N ALA A 77 0.78 1.20 -5.89
CA ALA A 77 -0.16 1.37 -6.98
C ALA A 77 -1.54 1.72 -6.43
N ASP A 78 -2.32 2.42 -7.22
CA ASP A 78 -3.74 2.64 -6.98
C ASP A 78 -4.50 2.67 -8.31
N ASP A 79 -5.78 2.36 -8.25
CA ASP A 79 -6.68 2.44 -9.40
C ASP A 79 -8.13 2.58 -8.94
N PHE A 80 -8.97 3.12 -9.82
CA PHE A 80 -10.39 3.34 -9.59
C PHE A 80 -11.20 2.99 -10.84
N VAL A 81 -12.23 2.18 -10.65
CA VAL A 81 -13.17 1.80 -11.72
C VAL A 81 -14.58 2.27 -11.34
N ASP A 82 -15.15 3.17 -12.14
CA ASP A 82 -16.43 3.84 -11.87
C ASP A 82 -17.65 3.02 -12.31
N GLU A 83 -18.76 3.12 -11.55
CA GLU A 83 -20.03 2.45 -11.84
C GLU A 83 -20.65 2.84 -13.20
N THR A 84 -20.41 4.06 -13.66
CA THR A 84 -20.97 4.56 -14.92
C THR A 84 -20.22 4.06 -16.15
N GLU A 85 -19.04 3.48 -15.97
CA GLU A 85 -18.31 2.74 -17.00
C GLU A 85 -18.85 1.30 -17.17
N TRP A 86 -19.95 0.93 -16.50
CA TRP A 86 -20.56 -0.41 -16.48
C TRP A 86 -21.30 -0.80 -17.76
N GLY A 87 -20.61 -0.82 -18.90
CA GLY A 87 -20.95 -1.74 -19.98
C GLY A 87 -20.72 -3.19 -19.52
N GLY A 88 -21.49 -4.16 -20.02
CA GLY A 88 -21.41 -5.55 -19.55
C GLY A 88 -20.04 -6.25 -19.67
N ASP A 89 -19.10 -5.67 -20.42
CA ASP A 89 -17.71 -6.14 -20.55
C ASP A 89 -16.77 -5.54 -19.48
N ASP A 90 -17.18 -4.49 -18.78
CA ASP A 90 -16.35 -3.67 -17.88
C ASP A 90 -16.35 -4.16 -16.42
N ILE A 91 -17.37 -4.90 -15.99
CA ILE A 91 -17.32 -5.66 -14.70
C ILE A 91 -16.15 -6.65 -14.73
N ALA A 92 -15.96 -7.32 -15.86
CA ALA A 92 -14.83 -8.22 -16.04
C ALA A 92 -13.49 -7.46 -16.09
N VAL A 93 -13.47 -6.17 -16.46
CA VAL A 93 -12.25 -5.34 -16.38
C VAL A 93 -11.90 -5.10 -14.91
N GLY A 94 -12.84 -4.63 -14.10
CA GLY A 94 -12.58 -4.35 -12.69
C GLY A 94 -12.10 -5.57 -11.90
N PHE A 95 -12.72 -6.74 -12.11
CA PHE A 95 -12.24 -7.98 -11.51
C PHE A 95 -10.87 -8.41 -12.05
N ARG A 96 -10.59 -8.24 -13.35
CA ARG A 96 -9.25 -8.50 -13.90
C ARG A 96 -8.20 -7.58 -13.27
N ARG A 97 -8.50 -6.30 -13.08
CA ARG A 97 -7.56 -5.38 -12.41
C ARG A 97 -7.33 -5.75 -10.95
N ALA A 98 -8.38 -6.20 -10.24
CA ALA A 98 -8.23 -6.72 -8.89
C ALA A 98 -7.38 -8.01 -8.85
N ASP A 99 -7.51 -8.87 -9.87
CA ASP A 99 -6.65 -10.04 -10.05
C ASP A 99 -5.20 -9.62 -10.33
N ASP A 100 -4.96 -8.65 -11.21
CA ASP A 100 -3.62 -8.11 -11.52
C ASP A 100 -2.94 -7.57 -10.23
N PHE A 101 -3.63 -6.74 -9.45
CA PHE A 101 -3.13 -6.27 -8.13
C PHE A 101 -2.84 -7.42 -7.16
N SER A 102 -3.62 -8.50 -7.23
CA SER A 102 -3.39 -9.68 -6.41
C SER A 102 -2.16 -10.46 -6.88
N GLU A 103 -1.91 -10.56 -8.18
CA GLU A 103 -0.70 -11.19 -8.73
C GLU A 103 0.55 -10.39 -8.33
N ASP A 104 0.51 -9.06 -8.47
CA ASP A 104 1.58 -8.16 -8.03
C ASP A 104 1.87 -8.30 -6.53
N PHE A 105 0.82 -8.42 -5.71
CA PHE A 105 0.95 -8.68 -4.28
C PHE A 105 1.72 -9.98 -4.01
N GLU A 106 1.36 -11.10 -4.66
CA GLU A 106 2.02 -12.39 -4.43
C GLU A 106 3.49 -12.38 -4.89
N GLU A 107 3.80 -11.66 -5.98
CA GLU A 107 5.18 -11.45 -6.43
C GLU A 107 5.99 -10.65 -5.39
N LEU A 108 5.45 -9.53 -4.92
CA LEU A 108 6.10 -8.73 -3.89
C LEU A 108 6.25 -9.48 -2.56
N VAL A 109 5.27 -10.30 -2.16
CA VAL A 109 5.38 -11.19 -1.00
C VAL A 109 6.59 -12.11 -1.16
N THR A 110 6.77 -12.71 -2.34
CA THR A 110 7.90 -13.59 -2.63
C THR A 110 9.22 -12.84 -2.51
N LEU A 111 9.29 -11.65 -3.11
CA LEU A 111 10.49 -10.81 -3.11
C LEU A 111 10.87 -10.30 -1.70
N ILE A 112 9.90 -9.86 -0.89
CA ILE A 112 10.13 -9.42 0.49
C ILE A 112 10.51 -10.62 1.37
N SER A 113 9.82 -11.75 1.22
CA SER A 113 10.07 -12.95 2.03
C SER A 113 11.46 -13.55 1.78
N ALA A 114 12.01 -13.40 0.58
CA ALA A 114 13.39 -13.78 0.29
C ALA A 114 14.43 -13.05 1.18
N HIS A 115 14.07 -11.90 1.76
CA HIS A 115 14.94 -11.09 2.61
C HIS A 115 14.58 -11.11 4.09
N TYR A 116 13.30 -11.18 4.43
CA TYR A 116 12.82 -11.09 5.81
C TYR A 116 12.30 -12.43 6.38
N GLY A 117 12.31 -13.50 5.59
CA GLY A 117 11.73 -14.79 5.95
C GLY A 117 10.24 -14.86 5.66
N GLU A 118 9.58 -15.92 6.14
CA GLU A 118 8.14 -16.11 5.92
C GLU A 118 7.32 -15.00 6.58
N ALA A 119 6.24 -14.61 5.91
CA ALA A 119 5.29 -13.65 6.46
C ALA A 119 4.57 -14.21 7.69
N VAL A 120 4.27 -13.36 8.67
CA VAL A 120 3.55 -13.76 9.89
C VAL A 120 2.04 -13.67 9.70
N GLU A 121 1.31 -14.64 10.25
CA GLU A 121 -0.15 -14.63 10.26
C GLU A 121 -0.70 -13.70 11.36
N ASN A 122 -1.80 -13.00 11.07
CA ASN A 122 -2.62 -12.22 12.04
C ASN A 122 -2.04 -10.91 12.60
N ALA A 123 -1.58 -10.00 11.74
CA ALA A 123 -1.45 -8.59 12.13
C ALA A 123 -2.61 -7.76 11.58
N ASP A 124 -2.86 -6.61 12.20
CA ASP A 124 -3.93 -5.69 11.83
C ASP A 124 -3.66 -5.10 10.44
N GLU A 125 -4.68 -5.14 9.58
CA GLU A 125 -4.66 -4.48 8.28
C GLU A 125 -4.42 -2.96 8.45
N LEU A 126 -3.79 -2.35 7.45
CA LEU A 126 -3.67 -0.90 7.35
C LEU A 126 -5.06 -0.26 7.24
N ARG A 127 -5.97 -0.91 6.50
CA ARG A 127 -7.39 -0.56 6.37
C ARG A 127 -8.21 -1.82 6.09
N TYR A 128 -9.43 -1.90 6.62
CA TYR A 128 -10.33 -3.01 6.31
C TYR A 128 -10.61 -3.10 4.81
N SER A 129 -10.53 -4.29 4.23
CA SER A 129 -10.83 -4.53 2.82
C SER A 129 -11.90 -5.62 2.64
N ASP A 130 -12.79 -5.44 1.65
CA ASP A 130 -13.85 -6.41 1.34
C ASP A 130 -13.28 -7.74 0.83
N SER A 131 -12.21 -7.68 0.03
CA SER A 131 -11.59 -8.87 -0.60
C SER A 131 -10.07 -8.80 -0.73
N GLY A 132 -9.44 -7.81 -0.08
CA GLY A 132 -8.00 -7.64 -0.06
C GLY A 132 -7.25 -8.65 0.80
N LYS A 133 -5.93 -8.51 0.83
CA LYS A 133 -5.02 -9.36 1.59
C LYS A 133 -3.87 -8.53 2.15
N ALA A 134 -3.29 -8.99 3.24
CA ALA A 134 -2.10 -8.38 3.81
C ALA A 134 -1.08 -9.44 4.22
N ALA A 135 0.20 -9.07 4.08
CA ALA A 135 1.34 -9.86 4.51
C ALA A 135 2.27 -9.01 5.37
N TYR A 136 2.89 -9.66 6.36
CA TYR A 136 3.56 -8.98 7.46
C TYR A 136 4.93 -9.57 7.71
N TRP A 137 5.94 -8.74 7.93
CA TRP A 137 7.28 -9.19 8.27
C TRP A 137 7.86 -8.39 9.42
N ARG A 138 8.62 -9.07 10.27
CA ARG A 138 9.37 -8.39 11.32
C ARG A 138 10.65 -7.78 10.74
N ALA A 139 10.83 -6.47 10.89
CA ALA A 139 11.98 -5.75 10.37
C ALA A 139 12.58 -4.83 11.44
N GLY A 140 13.42 -5.40 12.32
CA GLY A 140 14.06 -4.64 13.40
C GLY A 140 13.07 -4.20 14.47
N GLU A 141 12.84 -2.89 14.59
CA GLU A 141 11.87 -2.24 15.51
C GLU A 141 10.57 -1.83 14.78
N SER A 142 10.37 -2.36 13.58
CA SER A 142 9.18 -2.10 12.79
C SER A 142 8.56 -3.40 12.28
N THR A 143 7.29 -3.31 11.94
CA THR A 143 6.57 -4.35 11.21
C THR A 143 6.34 -3.84 9.79
N LEU A 144 6.93 -4.53 8.82
CA LEU A 144 6.62 -4.30 7.42
C LEU A 144 5.25 -4.89 7.11
N VAL A 145 4.42 -4.11 6.42
CA VAL A 145 3.07 -4.51 6.00
C VAL A 145 2.94 -4.23 4.51
N LEU A 146 2.74 -5.28 3.72
CA LEU A 146 2.26 -5.16 2.35
C LEU A 146 0.77 -5.47 2.38
N GLN A 147 -0.05 -4.61 1.78
CA GLN A 147 -1.48 -4.83 1.70
C GLN A 147 -1.99 -4.49 0.31
N VAL A 148 -2.73 -5.43 -0.29
CA VAL A 148 -3.66 -5.14 -1.37
C VAL A 148 -5.02 -4.85 -0.76
N PHE A 149 -5.57 -3.69 -1.07
CA PHE A 149 -6.88 -3.24 -0.65
C PHE A 149 -7.81 -3.22 -1.87
N VAL A 150 -8.95 -3.88 -1.71
CA VAL A 150 -10.04 -3.95 -2.69
C VAL A 150 -11.34 -3.63 -1.97
N ASN A 151 -12.08 -2.65 -2.48
CA ASN A 151 -13.36 -2.21 -1.89
C ASN A 151 -14.39 -1.94 -2.99
N TYR A 152 -15.66 -2.17 -2.68
CA TYR A 152 -16.76 -2.04 -3.64
C TYR A 152 -17.77 -0.92 -3.27
N PRO A 153 -17.35 0.34 -3.10
CA PRO A 153 -18.24 1.40 -2.62
C PRO A 153 -19.23 1.80 -3.71
N GLY A 154 -20.53 1.61 -3.45
CA GLY A 154 -21.59 2.14 -4.31
C GLY A 154 -21.54 1.68 -5.76
N GLY A 155 -21.00 0.49 -6.04
CA GLY A 155 -20.81 -0.01 -7.40
C GLY A 155 -19.49 0.42 -8.06
N ASN A 156 -18.62 1.15 -7.38
CA ASN A 156 -17.25 1.36 -7.86
C ASN A 156 -16.34 0.22 -7.39
N ILE A 157 -15.15 0.12 -7.98
CA ILE A 157 -14.07 -0.73 -7.46
C ILE A 157 -12.87 0.17 -7.18
N GLU A 158 -12.44 0.17 -5.93
CA GLU A 158 -11.22 0.86 -5.49
C GLU A 158 -10.12 -0.17 -5.24
N LEU A 159 -8.95 0.07 -5.83
CA LEU A 159 -7.80 -0.81 -5.75
C LEU A 159 -6.60 -0.03 -5.25
N HIS A 160 -5.92 -0.57 -4.25
CA HIS A 160 -4.68 0.01 -3.73
C HIS A 160 -3.69 -1.08 -3.36
N LEU A 161 -2.41 -0.83 -3.61
CA LEU A 161 -1.31 -1.64 -3.13
C LEU A 161 -0.39 -0.76 -2.28
N TRP A 162 -0.33 -1.06 -0.99
CA TRP A 162 0.41 -0.27 -0.01
C TRP A 162 1.54 -1.07 0.59
N LEU A 163 2.67 -0.40 0.83
CA LEU A 163 3.76 -0.93 1.63
C LEU A 163 4.11 0.04 2.75
N ALA A 164 4.01 -0.44 3.98
CA ALA A 164 4.28 0.35 5.18
C ALA A 164 5.34 -0.30 6.07
N ALA A 165 6.08 0.53 6.78
CA ALA A 165 6.84 0.14 7.97
C ALA A 165 6.14 0.76 9.19
N ILE A 166 5.40 -0.04 9.96
CA ILE A 166 4.73 0.40 11.18
C ILE A 166 5.74 0.34 12.33
N ALA A 167 5.92 1.46 13.02
CA ALA A 167 6.76 1.51 14.22
C ALA A 167 6.07 0.78 15.38
N ASP A 168 6.84 0.03 16.16
CA ASP A 168 6.29 -0.56 17.38
C ASP A 168 5.85 0.53 18.35
N GLN A 169 4.76 0.27 19.07
CA GLN A 169 4.33 1.10 20.19
C GLN A 169 5.40 0.98 21.29
N ALA A 170 6.18 2.04 21.51
CA ALA A 170 7.14 2.13 22.61
C ALA A 170 6.45 2.29 23.97
#